data_AF-A0A2G2ZAX8-F1
#
_entry.id   AF-A0A2G2ZAX8-F1
#
_cell.length_a   1.000
_cell.length_b   1.000
_cell.length_c   1.000
_cell.angle_alpha   90.00
_cell.angle_beta   90.00
_cell.angle_gamma   90.00
#
_symmetry.space_group_name_H-M   'P 1'
#
loop_
_entity.id
_entity.type
_entity.pdbx_description
1 polymer ?
#
loop_
_entity_poly.entity_id
_entity_poly.type
_entity_poly.pdbx_seq_one_letter_code
_entity_poly.pdbx_strand_id
1 'polypeptide(L)'
;MSTVHESGRSRGNKEVADPFTLVTNRMLSMPIDMPRTAYNQAIQGGKICEGCVGFEIKRVSCESLMDVEKMKYSWNAARESLRLTPPAQGSFKETITDFTYAVHLTRQNPKYFSDPEKFDPSRFEGSGPAPFTFVPFGGGPRMCPGKEYA
;
A
#
# COMPACT_ATOMS: atom_id res chain seq x y z
N MET A 1 -30.17 -3.46 -37.07
CA MET A 1 -29.93 -3.49 -35.62
C MET A 1 -29.26 -4.81 -35.31
N SER A 2 -27.93 -4.85 -35.33
CA SER A 2 -27.16 -6.06 -35.06
C SER A 2 -26.82 -6.11 -33.57
N THR A 3 -27.26 -7.17 -32.92
CA THR A 3 -27.08 -7.45 -31.50
C THR A 3 -25.60 -7.70 -31.17
N VAL A 4 -25.12 -7.03 -30.13
CA VAL A 4 -23.80 -7.25 -29.53
C VAL A 4 -23.86 -8.59 -28.78
N HIS A 5 -23.15 -9.60 -29.27
CA HIS A 5 -22.89 -10.82 -28.51
C HIS A 5 -21.85 -10.51 -27.42
N GLU A 6 -22.29 -10.38 -26.17
CA GLU A 6 -21.39 -10.42 -25.01
C GLU A 6 -20.75 -11.81 -24.90
N SER A 7 -19.44 -11.89 -25.15
CA SER A 7 -18.65 -13.09 -24.91
C SER A 7 -18.31 -13.21 -23.42
N GLY A 8 -19.30 -13.53 -22.60
CA GLY A 8 -19.12 -13.87 -21.18
C GLY A 8 -18.49 -15.25 -21.03
N ARG A 9 -17.15 -15.35 -21.09
CA ARG A 9 -16.43 -16.59 -20.71
C ARG A 9 -16.31 -16.64 -19.20
N SER A 10 -17.15 -17.43 -18.53
CA SER A 10 -16.95 -17.76 -17.12
C SER A 10 -15.64 -18.53 -16.96
N ARG A 11 -14.67 -17.95 -16.25
CA ARG A 11 -13.42 -18.64 -15.94
C ARG A 11 -13.73 -19.78 -14.98
N GLY A 12 -13.44 -21.01 -15.38
CA GLY A 12 -13.67 -22.18 -14.55
C GLY A 12 -12.81 -22.16 -13.28
N ASN A 13 -13.25 -22.84 -12.22
CA ASN A 13 -12.55 -22.85 -10.91
C ASN A 13 -11.06 -23.18 -10.99
N LYS A 14 -10.64 -24.00 -11.97
CA LYS A 14 -9.23 -24.33 -12.21
C LYS A 14 -8.44 -23.12 -12.71
N GLU A 15 -8.98 -22.38 -13.67
CA GLU A 15 -8.35 -21.19 -14.25
C GLU A 15 -8.20 -20.04 -13.23
N VAL A 16 -9.07 -20.02 -12.20
CA VAL A 16 -8.96 -19.11 -11.05
C VAL A 16 -7.92 -19.59 -10.03
N ALA A 17 -7.78 -20.90 -9.82
CA ALA A 17 -6.91 -21.50 -8.82
C ALA A 17 -5.46 -21.73 -9.28
N ASP A 18 -5.24 -21.94 -10.58
CA ASP A 18 -3.92 -22.24 -11.15
C ASP A 18 -2.87 -21.14 -10.86
N PRO A 19 -3.19 -19.83 -10.94
CA PRO A 19 -2.25 -18.77 -10.56
C PRO A 19 -1.85 -18.84 -9.08
N PHE A 20 -2.77 -19.21 -8.19
CA PHE A 20 -2.48 -19.36 -6.75
C PHE A 20 -1.73 -20.66 -6.43
N THR A 21 -1.94 -21.71 -7.22
CA THR A 21 -1.29 -23.02 -7.05
C THR A 21 0.18 -22.99 -7.49
N LEU A 22 0.53 -22.17 -8.48
CA LEU A 22 1.94 -21.89 -8.85
C LEU A 22 2.67 -21.06 -7.79
N VAL A 23 1.96 -20.24 -7.02
CA VAL A 23 2.54 -19.44 -5.93
C VAL A 23 2.88 -20.31 -4.71
N THR A 24 2.10 -21.35 -4.43
CA THR A 24 2.35 -22.24 -3.29
C THR A 24 3.40 -23.32 -3.60
N ASN A 25 3.45 -23.82 -4.83
CA ASN A 25 4.47 -24.77 -5.27
C ASN A 25 5.79 -24.05 -5.60
N ARG A 26 6.77 -24.15 -4.68
CA ARG A 26 8.08 -23.45 -4.63
C ARG A 26 8.10 -22.14 -3.83
N MET A 27 7.21 -21.95 -2.87
CA MET A 27 7.47 -20.96 -1.81
C MET A 27 8.72 -21.38 -1.03
N LEU A 28 9.83 -20.67 -1.26
CA LEU A 28 10.92 -20.62 -0.28
C LEU A 28 10.28 -20.11 1.02
N SER A 29 10.16 -20.95 2.04
CA SER A 29 9.69 -20.53 3.36
C SER A 29 10.73 -19.60 3.97
N MET A 30 10.62 -18.31 3.67
CA MET A 30 11.48 -17.31 4.30
C MET A 30 11.05 -17.19 5.77
N PRO A 31 11.98 -17.20 6.74
CA PRO A 31 11.68 -16.92 8.13
C PRO A 31 10.86 -15.63 8.26
N ILE A 32 9.75 -15.70 9.00
CA ILE A 32 8.84 -14.56 9.22
C ILE A 32 9.60 -13.36 9.84
N ASP A 33 10.62 -13.65 10.66
CA ASP A 33 11.47 -12.67 11.33
C ASP A 33 12.67 -12.19 10.49
N MET A 34 12.69 -12.40 9.17
CA MET A 34 13.77 -11.86 8.35
C MET A 34 13.65 -10.31 8.27
N PRO A 35 14.73 -9.53 8.46
CA PRO A 35 14.68 -8.08 8.37
C PRO A 35 14.25 -7.64 6.95
N ARG A 36 13.44 -6.57 6.88
CA ARG A 36 12.82 -6.03 5.64
C ARG A 36 11.74 -6.90 4.97
N THR A 37 11.22 -7.94 5.64
CA THR A 37 9.98 -8.60 5.20
C THR A 37 8.75 -7.72 5.45
N ALA A 38 7.67 -7.97 4.71
CA ALA A 38 6.40 -7.27 4.91
C ALA A 38 5.87 -7.41 6.35
N TYR A 39 6.06 -8.59 6.97
CA TYR A 39 5.67 -8.84 8.35
C TYR A 39 6.45 -7.96 9.33
N ASN A 40 7.78 -7.98 9.27
CA ASN A 40 8.61 -7.17 10.17
C ASN A 40 8.40 -5.66 9.97
N GLN A 41 8.18 -5.21 8.73
CA GLN A 41 7.82 -3.82 8.45
C GLN A 41 6.45 -3.44 9.02
N ALA A 42 5.46 -4.33 8.96
CA ALA A 42 4.15 -4.11 9.57
C ALA A 42 4.24 -3.98 11.10
N ILE A 43 5.05 -4.83 11.76
CA ILE A 43 5.30 -4.73 13.20
C ILE A 43 6.00 -3.41 13.56
N GLN A 44 6.98 -2.99 12.77
CA GLN A 44 7.65 -1.70 12.96
C GLN A 44 6.69 -0.51 12.77
N GLY A 45 5.86 -0.56 11.73
CA GLY A 45 4.83 0.46 11.47
C GLY A 45 3.80 0.55 12.59
N GLY A 46 3.41 -0.59 13.19
CA GLY A 46 2.56 -0.64 14.37
C GLY A 46 3.18 0.12 15.56
N LYS A 47 4.46 -0.11 15.86
CA LYS A 47 5.18 0.59 16.94
C LYS A 47 5.28 2.10 16.71
N ILE A 48 5.46 2.53 15.45
CA ILE A 48 5.46 3.95 15.08
C ILE A 48 4.08 4.57 15.33
N CYS A 49 3.02 3.88 14.91
CA CYS A 49 1.66 4.32 15.17
C CYS A 49 1.36 4.40 16.66
N GLU A 50 1.77 3.42 17.46
CA GLU A 50 1.58 3.42 18.92
C GLU A 50 2.40 4.51 19.63
N GLY A 51 3.63 4.78 19.20
CA GLY A 51 4.51 5.75 19.84
C GLY A 51 4.25 7.21 19.44
N CYS A 52 3.84 7.45 18.19
CA CYS A 52 3.62 8.80 17.65
C CYS A 52 2.16 9.23 17.67
N VAL A 53 1.23 8.28 17.49
CA VAL A 53 -0.18 8.52 17.76
C VAL A 53 -0.37 8.07 19.20
N GLY A 54 -0.35 9.02 20.14
CA GLY A 54 -0.79 8.81 21.52
C GLY A 54 -2.29 8.53 21.58
N PHE A 55 -2.72 7.51 20.82
CA PHE A 55 -4.09 7.12 20.63
C PHE A 55 -4.48 6.34 21.87
N GLU A 56 -4.94 7.06 22.89
CA GLU A 56 -6.02 6.51 23.71
C GLU A 56 -7.07 6.03 22.72
N ILE A 57 -7.17 4.71 22.49
CA ILE A 57 -8.24 4.12 21.69
C ILE A 57 -9.53 4.38 22.47
N LYS A 58 -10.08 5.58 22.33
CA LYS A 58 -11.49 5.81 22.56
C LYS A 58 -12.16 4.96 21.51
N ARG A 59 -12.95 3.97 21.93
CA ARG A 59 -13.80 3.19 21.02
C ARG A 59 -14.59 4.17 20.17
N VAL A 60 -14.17 4.37 18.92
CA VAL A 60 -14.98 5.04 17.91
C VAL A 60 -15.89 3.96 17.36
N SER A 61 -17.17 4.01 17.70
CA SER A 61 -18.18 3.19 17.04
C SER A 61 -18.37 3.74 15.62
N CYS A 62 -17.72 3.13 14.63
CA CYS A 62 -18.05 3.37 13.23
C CYS A 62 -19.28 2.50 12.89
N GLU A 63 -20.46 3.11 12.88
CA GLU A 63 -21.70 2.40 12.54
C GLU A 63 -21.93 2.37 11.02
N SER A 64 -21.27 3.26 10.27
CA SER A 64 -21.39 3.38 8.82
C SER A 64 -20.04 3.57 8.12
N LEU A 65 -19.92 3.12 6.86
CA LEU A 65 -18.73 3.36 6.03
C LEU A 65 -18.44 4.85 5.83
N MET A 66 -19.47 5.69 5.84
CA MET A 66 -19.34 7.15 5.72
C MET A 66 -18.62 7.78 6.91
N ASP A 67 -18.59 7.13 8.07
CA ASP A 67 -17.89 7.66 9.24
C ASP A 67 -16.39 7.41 9.14
N VAL A 68 -15.98 6.32 8.49
CA VAL A 68 -14.57 6.02 8.21
C VAL A 68 -13.97 7.08 7.29
N GLU A 69 -14.71 7.53 6.27
CA GLU A 69 -14.26 8.58 5.35
C GLU A 69 -14.03 9.94 6.04
N LYS A 70 -14.72 10.21 7.15
CA LYS A 70 -14.57 11.46 7.92
C LYS A 70 -13.32 11.49 8.78
N MET A 71 -12.66 10.34 9.01
CA MET A 71 -11.48 10.21 9.88
C MET A 71 -10.18 10.69 9.22
N LYS A 72 -10.14 11.98 8.85
CA LYS A 72 -9.00 12.60 8.13
C LYS A 72 -7.66 12.42 8.85
N TYR A 73 -7.63 12.64 10.16
CA TYR A 73 -6.39 12.53 10.94
C TYR A 73 -5.87 11.09 11.00
N SER A 74 -6.74 10.12 11.28
CA SER A 74 -6.37 8.70 11.30
C SER A 74 -5.87 8.23 9.92
N TRP A 75 -6.50 8.70 8.85
CA TRP A 75 -6.04 8.41 7.49
C TRP A 75 -4.68 9.06 7.17
N ASN A 76 -4.43 10.28 7.64
CA ASN A 76 -3.11 10.92 7.52
C ASN A 76 -2.03 10.14 8.27
N ALA A 77 -2.33 9.68 9.48
CA ALA A 77 -1.41 8.87 10.27
C ALA A 77 -1.11 7.52 9.62
N ALA A 78 -2.13 6.84 9.07
CA ALA A 78 -1.96 5.62 8.31
C ALA A 78 -1.07 5.84 7.07
N ARG A 79 -1.29 6.93 6.32
CA ARG A 79 -0.46 7.30 5.17
C ARG A 79 1.00 7.55 5.56
N GLU A 80 1.24 8.24 6.67
CA GLU A 80 2.60 8.50 7.17
C GLU A 80 3.29 7.23 7.65
N SER A 81 2.55 6.29 8.26
CA SER A 81 3.08 4.97 8.61
C SER A 81 3.49 4.17 7.37
N LEU A 82 2.64 4.15 6.33
CA LEU A 82 2.95 3.53 5.04
C LEU A 82 4.14 4.20 4.33
N ARG A 83 4.40 5.49 4.61
CA ARG A 83 5.58 6.20 4.11
C ARG A 83 6.85 5.69 4.81
N LEU A 84 6.88 5.64 6.13
CA LEU A 84 8.09 5.25 6.87
C LEU A 84 8.40 3.76 6.72
N THR A 85 7.40 2.91 6.85
CA THR A 85 7.55 1.45 6.88
C THR A 85 6.60 0.79 5.89
N PRO A 86 6.83 0.93 4.57
CA PRO A 86 6.01 0.27 3.58
C PRO A 86 6.15 -1.25 3.70
N PRO A 87 5.04 -2.00 3.79
CA PRO A 87 5.09 -3.46 3.85
C PRO A 87 5.66 -4.07 2.56
N ALA A 88 5.39 -3.45 1.41
CA ALA A 88 6.00 -3.83 0.14
C ALA A 88 7.21 -2.93 -0.16
N GLN A 89 8.40 -3.53 -0.22
CA GLN A 89 9.65 -2.82 -0.49
C GLN A 89 9.88 -2.49 -1.99
N GLY A 90 8.87 -2.70 -2.83
CA GLY A 90 8.90 -2.41 -4.26
C GLY A 90 8.14 -3.44 -5.09
N SER A 91 8.03 -3.16 -6.38
CA SER A 91 7.54 -4.11 -7.38
C SER A 91 8.54 -4.16 -8.51
N PHE A 92 8.90 -5.38 -8.91
CA PHE A 92 9.75 -5.58 -10.08
C PHE A 92 8.90 -5.46 -11.34
N LYS A 93 9.38 -4.68 -12.31
CA LYS A 93 8.83 -4.61 -13.66
C LYS A 93 9.89 -5.11 -14.64
N GLU A 94 9.45 -5.91 -15.59
CA GLU A 94 10.24 -6.22 -16.77
C GLU A 94 10.20 -5.02 -17.72
N THR A 95 11.37 -4.51 -18.06
CA THR A 95 11.54 -3.33 -18.91
C THR A 95 11.61 -3.76 -20.37
N ILE A 96 10.66 -3.32 -21.18
CA ILE A 96 10.69 -3.52 -22.65
C ILE A 96 11.68 -2.55 -23.30
N THR A 97 11.87 -1.38 -22.69
CA THR A 97 12.84 -0.34 -23.09
C THR A 97 13.64 0.08 -21.88
N ASP A 98 14.86 0.59 -22.11
CA ASP A 98 15.71 1.07 -21.03
C ASP A 98 15.14 2.37 -20.43
N PHE A 99 14.66 2.29 -19.19
CA PHE A 99 14.30 3.45 -18.38
C PHE A 99 14.61 3.19 -16.92
N THR A 100 15.08 4.22 -16.21
CA THR A 100 15.34 4.13 -14.78
C THR A 100 14.09 4.54 -14.00
N TYR A 101 13.54 3.63 -13.19
CA TYR A 101 12.43 3.91 -12.29
C TYR A 101 12.81 3.54 -10.85
N ALA A 102 12.74 4.50 -9.92
CA ALA A 102 13.10 4.30 -8.52
C ALA A 102 12.04 4.91 -7.60
N VAL A 103 10.85 4.30 -7.58
CA VAL A 103 9.72 4.72 -6.74
C VAL A 103 10.04 4.57 -5.25
N HIS A 104 10.94 3.65 -4.90
CA HIS A 104 11.25 3.34 -3.50
C HIS A 104 12.09 4.40 -2.79
N LEU A 105 12.78 5.28 -3.54
CA LEU A 105 13.69 6.28 -2.97
C LEU A 105 13.03 7.64 -2.75
N THR A 106 11.91 7.92 -3.42
CA THR A 106 11.29 9.26 -3.40
C THR A 106 10.73 9.65 -2.04
N ARG A 107 10.27 8.68 -1.25
CA ARG A 107 9.65 8.92 0.06
C ARG A 107 10.60 9.28 1.22
N GLN A 108 11.89 9.01 1.05
CA GLN A 108 12.95 9.41 2.00
C GLN A 108 13.76 10.59 1.46
N ASN A 109 13.40 11.11 0.29
CA ASN A 109 14.15 12.19 -0.33
C ASN A 109 13.80 13.53 0.34
N PRO A 110 14.79 14.24 0.94
CA PRO A 110 14.55 15.51 1.61
C PRO A 110 14.02 16.61 0.69
N LYS A 111 14.20 16.46 -0.64
CA LYS A 111 13.62 17.37 -1.65
C LYS A 111 12.08 17.35 -1.65
N TYR A 112 11.49 16.21 -1.31
CA TYR A 112 10.03 16.02 -1.33
C TYR A 112 9.42 15.93 0.07
N PHE A 113 10.19 15.47 1.06
CA PHE A 113 9.77 15.33 2.46
C PHE A 113 10.83 15.94 3.38
N SER A 114 10.59 17.13 3.93
CA SER A 114 11.45 17.72 4.96
C SER A 114 11.52 16.80 6.18
N ASP A 115 12.68 16.58 6.79
CA ASP A 115 12.86 15.65 7.92
C ASP A 115 12.24 14.25 7.66
N PRO A 116 12.75 13.48 6.67
CA PRO A 116 12.10 12.27 6.17
C PRO A 116 11.96 11.15 7.21
N GLU A 117 12.78 11.17 8.26
CA GLU A 117 12.74 10.20 9.37
C GLU A 117 11.69 10.54 10.43
N LYS A 118 11.21 11.79 10.46
CA LYS A 118 10.22 12.25 11.44
C LYS A 118 8.83 11.84 10.98
N PHE A 119 8.11 11.14 11.87
CA PHE A 119 6.68 10.87 11.70
C PHE A 119 5.88 12.16 11.92
N ASP A 120 5.23 12.64 10.86
CA ASP A 120 4.36 13.82 10.92
C ASP A 120 3.13 13.66 10.00
N PRO A 121 1.96 13.31 10.55
CA PRO A 121 0.72 13.17 9.79
C PRO A 121 0.26 14.46 9.10
N SER A 122 0.64 15.64 9.61
CA SER A 122 0.19 16.92 9.07
C SER A 122 0.69 17.16 7.62
N ARG A 123 1.74 16.45 7.19
CA ARG A 123 2.29 16.51 5.82
C ARG A 123 1.29 16.13 4.73
N PHE A 124 0.25 15.37 5.10
CA PHE A 124 -0.78 14.91 4.18
C PHE A 124 -2.05 15.77 4.20
N GLU A 125 -2.04 16.88 4.93
CA GLU A 125 -3.10 17.88 4.91
C GLU A 125 -3.02 18.78 3.65
N GLY A 126 -4.15 19.33 3.22
CA GLY A 126 -4.22 20.19 2.04
C GLY A 126 -4.00 19.44 0.72
N SER A 127 -3.10 19.95 -0.13
CA SER A 127 -2.82 19.38 -1.47
C SER A 127 -1.99 18.09 -1.44
N GLY A 128 -1.44 17.72 -0.27
CA GLY A 128 -0.58 16.56 -0.12
C GLY A 128 0.77 16.68 -0.87
N PRO A 129 1.58 15.61 -0.84
CA PRO A 129 2.89 15.60 -1.48
C PRO A 129 2.79 15.58 -3.01
N ALA A 130 3.84 16.02 -3.69
CA ALA A 130 3.85 16.15 -5.15
C ALA A 130 3.48 14.82 -5.85
N PRO A 131 2.84 14.86 -7.03
CA PRO A 131 2.43 13.65 -7.74
C PRO A 131 3.58 12.65 -7.90
N PHE A 132 3.28 11.35 -7.74
CA PHE A 132 4.23 10.23 -7.83
C PHE A 132 5.36 10.21 -6.78
N THR A 133 5.39 11.11 -5.80
CA THR A 133 6.38 11.06 -4.71
C THR A 133 5.99 10.08 -3.59
N PHE A 134 4.68 9.87 -3.39
CA PHE A 134 4.08 8.94 -2.44
C PHE A 134 3.06 8.03 -3.13
N VAL A 135 3.41 6.76 -3.33
CA VAL A 135 2.56 5.75 -4.00
C VAL A 135 2.63 4.41 -3.27
N PRO A 136 2.12 4.33 -2.02
CA PRO A 136 2.26 3.13 -1.17
C PRO A 136 1.56 1.89 -1.75
N PHE A 137 0.54 2.10 -2.60
CA PHE A 137 -0.21 1.05 -3.30
C PHE A 137 0.19 0.91 -4.78
N GLY A 138 1.31 1.52 -5.19
CA GLY A 138 1.73 1.61 -6.58
C GLY A 138 0.86 2.57 -7.40
N GLY A 139 0.91 2.43 -8.72
CA GLY A 139 0.15 3.26 -9.66
C GLY A 139 0.08 2.65 -11.06
N GLY A 140 -0.86 3.12 -11.87
CA GLY A 140 -1.13 2.62 -13.22
C GLY A 140 -1.93 1.31 -13.24
N PRO A 141 -1.91 0.55 -14.35
CA PRO A 141 -2.77 -0.63 -14.56
C PRO A 141 -2.54 -1.80 -13.58
N ARG A 142 -1.43 -1.77 -12.84
CA ARG A 142 -1.04 -2.78 -11.85
C ARG A 142 -1.04 -2.22 -10.43
N MET A 143 -1.81 -1.16 -10.17
CA MET A 143 -2.03 -0.65 -8.81
C MET A 143 -2.69 -1.72 -7.93
N CYS A 144 -2.42 -1.67 -6.62
CA CYS A 144 -3.00 -2.62 -5.68
C CYS A 144 -4.53 -2.62 -5.77
N PRO A 145 -5.18 -3.77 -6.06
CA PRO A 145 -6.65 -3.84 -6.10
C PRO A 145 -7.28 -3.65 -4.72
N GLY A 146 -6.53 -3.89 -3.64
CA GLY A 146 -6.98 -3.72 -2.26
C GLY A 146 -6.85 -2.30 -1.70
N LYS A 147 -6.49 -1.30 -2.52
CA LYS A 147 -6.30 0.08 -2.06
C LYS A 147 -7.51 0.68 -1.35
N GLU A 148 -8.72 0.38 -1.82
CA GLU A 148 -9.96 0.91 -1.23
C GLU A 148 -10.47 0.08 -0.04
N TYR A 149 -9.91 -1.11 0.16
CA TYR A 149 -10.28 -1.99 1.27
C TYR A 149 -9.36 -1.82 2.49
N ALA A 150 -8.10 -1.45 2.23
CA ALA A 150 -7.07 -1.20 3.24
C ALA A 150 -7.30 0.14 3.97
#